data_AF-A0A7X8YM07-F1
#
_entry.id   AF-A0A7X8YM07-F1
#
_cell.length_a   1.000
_cell.length_b   1.000
_cell.length_c   1.000
_cell.angle_alpha   90.00
_cell.angle_beta   90.00
_cell.angle_gamma   90.00
#
_symmetry.space_group_name_H-M   'P 1'
#
loop_
_entity.id
_entity.type
_entity.pdbx_description
1 polymer ?
#
loop_
_entity_poly.entity_id
_entity_poly.type
_entity_poly.pdbx_seq_one_letter_code
_entity_poly.pdbx_strand_id
1 'polypeptide(L)'
;MKTIIESNDWIEITLRELEIGPEALMEEILEKRVWSNAEILWTVKRFIYYYGRHDETLSNAPPHRVFDNFASMMRAFYMIFDHSNPELDANIRAYISTKMGEATWGINGTTRHYLQKVDKRE
;
A
#
# COMPACT_ATOMS: atom_id res chain seq x y z
N MET A 1 16.17 14.40 -14.56
CA MET A 1 14.81 13.99 -14.15
C MET A 1 14.98 13.13 -12.91
N LYS A 2 14.60 13.61 -11.72
CA LYS A 2 14.66 12.78 -10.51
C LYS A 2 13.38 11.95 -10.44
N THR A 3 13.47 10.65 -10.24
CA THR A 3 12.29 9.80 -10.04
C THR A 3 11.82 9.88 -8.58
N ILE A 4 10.63 9.35 -8.25
CA ILE A 4 10.13 9.33 -6.85
C ILE A 4 11.13 8.60 -5.94
N ILE A 5 11.75 7.51 -6.40
CA ILE A 5 12.71 6.71 -5.62
C ILE A 5 13.99 7.50 -5.28
N GLU A 6 14.29 8.56 -6.04
CA GLU A 6 15.44 9.44 -5.83
C GLU A 6 15.06 10.73 -5.11
N SER A 7 13.79 10.88 -4.67
CA SER A 7 13.32 12.06 -3.96
C SER A 7 13.67 12.01 -2.46
N ASN A 8 13.70 13.18 -1.82
CA ASN A 8 13.91 13.26 -0.37
C ASN A 8 12.76 12.56 0.38
N ASP A 9 11.51 12.74 -0.06
CA ASP A 9 10.34 12.08 0.53
C ASP A 9 10.49 10.55 0.55
N TRP A 10 11.12 9.96 -0.47
CA TRP A 10 11.38 8.52 -0.51
C TRP A 10 12.47 8.09 0.47
N ILE A 11 13.50 8.91 0.65
CA ILE A 11 14.53 8.68 1.67
C ILE A 11 13.90 8.75 3.06
N GLU A 12 13.09 9.77 3.31
CA GLU A 12 12.41 10.00 4.60
C GLU A 12 11.48 8.84 4.96
N ILE A 13 10.63 8.37 4.03
CA ILE A 13 9.74 7.24 4.32
C ILE A 13 10.50 5.93 4.54
N THR A 14 11.63 5.74 3.86
CA THR A 14 12.47 4.56 4.07
C THR A 14 13.17 4.60 5.43
N LEU A 15 13.65 5.77 5.86
CA LEU A 15 14.19 5.97 7.21
C LEU A 15 13.11 5.75 8.27
N ARG A 16 11.89 6.22 8.04
CA ARG A 16 10.75 5.96 8.94
C ARG A 16 10.41 4.48 9.02
N GLU A 17 10.39 3.76 7.89
CA GLU A 17 10.19 2.30 7.86
C GLU A 17 11.23 1.57 8.73
N LEU A 18 12.49 2.00 8.69
CA LEU A 18 13.56 1.42 9.51
C LEU A 18 13.39 1.69 11.00
N GLU A 19 12.85 2.86 11.37
CA GLU A 19 12.67 3.29 12.76
C GLU A 19 11.50 2.56 13.44
N ILE A 20 10.32 2.53 12.80
CA ILE A 20 9.08 2.04 13.43
C ILE A 20 8.62 0.69 12.88
N GLY A 21 9.26 0.20 11.82
CA GLY A 21 8.86 -1.00 11.11
C GLY A 21 7.75 -0.78 10.09
N PRO A 22 7.58 -1.71 9.12
CA PRO A 22 6.63 -1.56 8.03
C PRO A 22 5.16 -1.63 8.47
N GLU A 23 4.85 -2.33 9.56
CA GLU A 23 3.48 -2.45 10.05
C GLU A 23 2.99 -1.13 10.67
N ALA A 24 3.79 -0.54 11.56
CA ALA A 24 3.46 0.74 12.18
C ALA A 24 3.41 1.87 11.14
N LEU A 25 4.34 1.88 10.18
CA LEU A 25 4.33 2.87 9.09
C LEU A 25 3.08 2.75 8.20
N MET A 26 2.62 1.53 7.92
CA MET A 26 1.37 1.35 7.17
C MET A 26 0.19 1.97 7.91
N GLU A 27 0.07 1.76 9.22
CA GLU A 27 -1.01 2.37 10.02
C GLU A 27 -0.90 3.91 10.03
N GLU A 28 0.32 4.48 10.20
CA GLU A 28 0.54 5.93 10.10
C GLU A 28 0.09 6.52 8.74
N ILE A 29 0.31 5.78 7.64
CA ILE A 29 -0.13 6.21 6.30
C ILE A 29 -1.65 6.12 6.18
N LEU A 30 -2.26 5.04 6.68
CA LEU A 30 -3.71 4.81 6.62
C LEU A 30 -4.52 5.85 7.40
N GLU A 31 -3.93 6.44 8.45
CA GLU A 31 -4.54 7.54 9.21
C GLU A 31 -4.61 8.87 8.41
N LYS A 32 -3.79 9.02 7.36
CA LYS A 32 -3.75 10.23 6.54
C LYS A 32 -4.88 10.26 5.52
N ARG A 33 -5.53 11.42 5.40
CA ARG A 33 -6.53 11.67 4.36
C ARG A 33 -5.95 11.72 2.94
N VAL A 34 -4.72 12.22 2.80
CA VAL A 34 -4.04 12.39 1.50
C VAL A 34 -2.61 11.93 1.67
N TRP A 35 -2.15 11.10 0.73
CA TRP A 35 -0.82 10.52 0.76
C TRP A 35 0.11 11.23 -0.21
N SER A 36 1.39 11.32 0.13
CA SER A 36 2.44 11.76 -0.79
C SER A 36 2.70 10.72 -1.87
N ASN A 37 3.36 11.13 -2.96
CA ASN A 37 3.75 10.20 -4.03
C ASN A 37 4.67 9.09 -3.50
N ALA A 38 5.54 9.41 -2.53
CA ALA A 38 6.43 8.43 -1.89
C ALA A 38 5.64 7.41 -1.05
N GLU A 39 4.63 7.85 -0.29
CA GLU A 39 3.75 6.99 0.51
C GLU A 39 2.92 6.03 -0.35
N ILE A 40 2.38 6.54 -1.46
CA ILE A 40 1.63 5.71 -2.41
C ILE A 40 2.57 4.64 -2.99
N LEU A 41 3.75 5.04 -3.49
CA LEU A 41 4.70 4.10 -4.10
C LEU A 41 5.25 3.10 -3.08
N TRP A 42 5.48 3.53 -1.84
CA TRP A 42 5.91 2.66 -0.75
C TRP A 42 4.83 1.62 -0.43
N THR A 43 3.56 2.03 -0.43
CA THR A 43 2.45 1.10 -0.21
C THR A 43 2.35 0.09 -1.35
N VAL A 44 2.55 0.50 -2.61
CA VAL A 44 2.65 -0.43 -3.75
C VAL A 44 3.79 -1.45 -3.56
N LYS A 45 4.97 -1.01 -3.11
CA LYS A 45 6.09 -1.90 -2.76
C LYS A 45 5.66 -2.95 -1.72
N ARG A 46 4.85 -2.58 -0.72
CA ARG A 46 4.32 -3.52 0.28
C ARG A 46 3.36 -4.54 -0.33
N PHE A 47 2.44 -4.12 -1.20
CA PHE A 47 1.58 -5.06 -1.93
C PHE A 47 2.39 -6.10 -2.72
N ILE A 48 3.40 -5.65 -3.49
CA ILE A 48 4.27 -6.53 -4.26
C ILE A 48 4.97 -7.55 -3.35
N TYR A 49 5.45 -7.12 -2.19
CA TYR A 49 6.09 -8.01 -1.22
C TYR A 49 5.15 -9.11 -0.71
N TYR A 50 3.94 -8.76 -0.29
CA TYR A 50 3.00 -9.75 0.25
C TYR A 50 2.46 -10.69 -0.84
N TYR A 51 2.17 -10.19 -2.04
CA TYR A 51 1.74 -11.04 -3.14
C TYR A 51 2.85 -11.92 -3.69
N GLY A 52 4.07 -11.39 -3.80
CA GLY A 52 5.23 -12.14 -4.30
C GLY A 52 5.70 -13.26 -3.35
N ARG A 53 5.36 -13.18 -2.06
CA ARG A 53 5.68 -14.23 -1.08
C ARG A 53 4.73 -15.41 -1.08
N HIS A 54 3.65 -15.39 -1.87
CA HIS A 54 2.56 -16.37 -1.76
C HIS A 54 2.11 -16.55 -0.30
N ASP A 55 1.88 -15.42 0.37
CA ASP A 55 1.63 -15.37 1.80
C ASP A 55 0.47 -16.29 2.23
N GLU A 56 0.74 -17.20 3.17
CA GLU A 56 -0.24 -18.19 3.66
C GLU A 56 -1.48 -17.50 4.25
N THR A 57 -1.29 -16.38 4.96
CA THR A 57 -2.42 -15.62 5.54
C THR A 57 -3.32 -15.01 4.46
N LEU A 58 -2.75 -14.50 3.37
CA LEU A 58 -3.52 -14.00 2.23
C LEU A 58 -4.18 -15.12 1.42
N SER A 59 -3.68 -16.35 1.47
CA SER A 59 -4.29 -17.50 0.79
C SER A 59 -5.68 -17.83 1.34
N ASN A 60 -5.95 -17.43 2.59
CA ASN A 60 -7.24 -17.57 3.25
C ASN A 60 -8.24 -16.46 2.91
N ALA A 61 -7.79 -15.42 2.19
CA ALA A 61 -8.70 -14.37 1.74
C ALA A 61 -9.60 -14.89 0.60
N PRO A 62 -10.88 -14.47 0.54
CA PRO A 62 -11.73 -14.77 -0.60
C PRO A 62 -11.08 -14.31 -1.92
N PRO A 63 -11.02 -15.13 -2.99
CA PRO A 63 -10.29 -14.79 -4.21
C PRO A 63 -10.69 -13.44 -4.82
N HIS A 64 -11.98 -13.10 -4.80
CA HIS A 64 -12.46 -11.80 -5.31
C HIS A 64 -11.84 -10.60 -4.57
N ARG A 65 -11.61 -10.70 -3.24
CA ARG A 65 -10.94 -9.65 -2.46
C ARG A 65 -9.49 -9.46 -2.89
N VAL A 66 -8.79 -10.56 -3.17
CA VAL A 66 -7.41 -10.51 -3.67
C VAL A 66 -7.35 -9.83 -5.04
N PHE A 67 -8.30 -10.15 -5.93
CA PHE A 67 -8.41 -9.49 -7.23
C PHE A 67 -8.76 -8.01 -7.12
N ASP A 68 -9.69 -7.62 -6.24
CA ASP A 68 -10.07 -6.22 -6.03
C ASP A 68 -8.90 -5.38 -5.50
N ASN A 69 -8.14 -5.93 -4.54
CA ASN A 69 -6.93 -5.29 -4.02
C ASN A 69 -5.87 -5.13 -5.11
N PHE A 70 -5.63 -6.19 -5.90
CA PHE A 70 -4.68 -6.16 -7.01
C PHE A 70 -5.08 -5.14 -8.09
N ALA A 71 -6.35 -5.11 -8.49
CA ALA A 71 -6.85 -4.14 -9.46
C ALA A 71 -6.71 -2.70 -8.97
N SER A 72 -6.93 -2.46 -7.68
CA SER A 72 -6.78 -1.15 -7.04
C SER A 72 -5.31 -0.72 -6.96
N MET A 73 -4.40 -1.64 -6.60
CA MET A 73 -2.96 -1.42 -6.64
C MET A 73 -2.49 -1.08 -8.06
N MET A 74 -2.91 -1.85 -9.07
CA MET A 74 -2.54 -1.62 -10.46
C MET A 74 -3.06 -0.27 -10.97
N ARG A 75 -4.25 0.16 -10.54
CA ARG A 75 -4.79 1.49 -10.86
C ARG A 75 -3.92 2.60 -10.26
N ALA A 76 -3.52 2.48 -9.00
CA ALA A 76 -2.61 3.44 -8.37
C ALA A 76 -1.25 3.49 -9.06
N PHE A 77 -0.69 2.32 -9.39
CA PHE A 77 0.57 2.21 -10.13
C PHE A 77 0.48 2.87 -11.51
N TYR A 78 -0.59 2.61 -12.26
CA TYR A 78 -0.83 3.23 -13.57
C TYR A 78 -0.87 4.76 -13.46
N MET A 79 -1.59 5.31 -12.49
CA MET A 79 -1.70 6.76 -12.29
C MET A 79 -0.38 7.43 -11.88
N ILE A 80 0.49 6.71 -11.15
CA ILE A 80 1.83 7.20 -10.80
C ILE A 80 2.76 7.13 -12.03
N PHE A 81 2.73 6.03 -12.79
CA PHE A 81 3.66 5.79 -13.89
C PHE A 81 3.35 6.65 -15.13
N ASP A 82 2.08 6.98 -15.36
CA ASP A 82 1.64 7.90 -16.42
C ASP A 82 2.15 9.35 -16.19
N HIS A 83 2.62 9.67 -14.97
CA HIS A 83 3.20 10.97 -14.64
C HIS A 83 4.72 10.87 -14.46
N SER A 84 5.47 11.29 -15.48
CA SER A 84 6.92 11.53 -15.40
C SER A 84 7.24 12.75 -14.52
N ASN A 85 7.09 12.61 -13.20
CA ASN A 85 7.41 13.60 -12.17
C ASN A 85 6.83 15.04 -12.38
N PRO A 86 5.51 15.19 -12.50
CA PRO A 86 4.82 16.35 -11.90
C PRO A 86 4.19 15.95 -10.56
N GLU A 87 4.09 16.92 -9.65
CA GLU A 87 3.34 16.75 -8.40
C GLU A 87 1.88 16.42 -8.72
N LEU A 88 1.39 15.24 -8.31
CA LEU A 88 -0.01 14.87 -8.52
C LEU A 88 -0.90 15.87 -7.77
N ASP A 89 -1.98 16.32 -8.40
CA ASP A 89 -2.91 17.21 -7.73
C ASP A 89 -3.54 16.54 -6.50
N ALA A 90 -3.92 17.36 -5.52
CA ALA A 90 -4.42 16.86 -4.25
C ALA A 90 -5.67 15.97 -4.39
N ASN A 91 -6.52 16.18 -5.40
CA ASN A 91 -7.71 15.37 -5.62
C ASN A 91 -7.35 13.99 -6.15
N ILE A 92 -6.42 13.91 -7.11
CA ILE A 92 -5.90 12.62 -7.59
C ILE A 92 -5.24 11.86 -6.44
N ARG A 93 -4.39 12.53 -5.62
CA ARG A 93 -3.77 11.88 -4.46
C ARG A 93 -4.82 11.37 -3.48
N ALA A 94 -5.85 12.15 -3.16
CA ALA A 94 -6.92 11.73 -2.26
C ALA A 94 -7.72 10.52 -2.80
N TYR A 95 -8.02 10.51 -4.10
CA TYR A 95 -8.67 9.37 -4.76
C TYR A 95 -7.81 8.10 -4.66
N ILE A 96 -6.51 8.22 -4.96
CA ILE A 96 -5.57 7.11 -4.87
C ILE A 96 -5.45 6.61 -3.42
N SER A 97 -5.28 7.51 -2.44
CA SER A 97 -5.22 7.17 -1.01
C SER A 97 -6.44 6.38 -0.58
N THR A 98 -7.64 6.79 -1.01
CA THR A 98 -8.88 6.10 -0.66
C THR A 98 -8.90 4.67 -1.23
N LYS A 99 -8.58 4.52 -2.52
CA LYS A 99 -8.62 3.21 -3.20
C LYS A 99 -7.51 2.28 -2.72
N MET A 100 -6.34 2.82 -2.45
CA MET A 100 -5.21 2.08 -1.88
C MET A 100 -5.51 1.65 -0.44
N GLY A 101 -6.10 2.52 0.38
CA GLY A 101 -6.51 2.19 1.74
C GLY A 101 -7.48 1.01 1.77
N GLU A 102 -8.52 1.02 0.93
CA GLU A 102 -9.45 -0.09 0.75
C GLU A 102 -8.72 -1.39 0.34
N ALA A 103 -7.75 -1.26 -0.59
CA ALA A 103 -6.97 -2.39 -1.10
C ALA A 103 -6.06 -3.02 -0.03
N THR A 104 -5.73 -2.33 1.06
CA THR A 104 -4.85 -2.90 2.11
C THR A 104 -5.50 -4.02 2.93
N TRP A 105 -6.76 -4.37 2.66
CA TRP A 105 -7.46 -5.46 3.34
C TRP A 105 -6.72 -6.80 3.20
N GLY A 106 -6.41 -7.46 4.31
CA GLY A 106 -5.58 -8.66 4.40
C GLY A 106 -4.08 -8.40 4.49
N ILE A 107 -3.64 -7.15 4.28
CA ILE A 107 -2.24 -6.71 4.38
C ILE A 107 -2.02 -5.83 5.61
N ASN A 108 -2.94 -4.91 5.92
CA ASN A 108 -2.85 -4.07 7.12
C ASN A 108 -3.03 -4.91 8.40
N GLY A 109 -2.50 -4.41 9.52
CA GLY A 109 -2.38 -5.20 10.76
C GLY A 109 -3.74 -5.68 11.27
N THR A 110 -4.74 -4.80 11.22
CA THR A 110 -6.09 -5.09 11.70
C THR A 110 -6.77 -6.23 10.94
N THR A 111 -6.79 -6.15 9.60
CA THR A 111 -7.49 -7.14 8.76
C THR A 111 -6.68 -8.43 8.60
N ARG A 112 -5.36 -8.35 8.68
CA ARG A 112 -4.49 -9.52 8.72
C ARG A 112 -4.68 -10.33 10.00
N HIS A 113 -4.78 -9.68 11.16
CA HIS A 113 -5.11 -10.35 12.43
C HIS A 113 -6.49 -11.03 12.40
N TYR A 114 -7.45 -10.42 11.69
CA TYR A 114 -8.74 -11.05 11.45
C TYR A 114 -8.60 -12.35 10.63
N LEU A 115 -7.88 -12.33 9.50
CA LEU A 115 -7.65 -13.52 8.68
C LEU A 115 -6.97 -14.65 9.45
N GLN A 116 -5.98 -14.32 10.29
CA GLN A 116 -5.29 -15.31 11.14
C GLN A 116 -6.20 -15.97 12.18
N LYS A 117 -7.27 -15.28 12.62
CA LYS A 117 -8.26 -15.87 13.54
C LYS A 117 -9.29 -16.74 12.83
N VAL A 118 -9.60 -16.43 11.58
CA VAL A 118 -10.52 -17.24 10.76
C VAL A 118 -9.86 -18.57 10.41
N ASP A 119 -8.58 -18.55 10.06
CA ASP A 119 -7.75 -19.74 9.79
C ASP A 119 -7.71 -20.74 10.96
N LYS A 120 -7.67 -20.25 12.20
CA LYS A 120 -7.63 -21.09 13.42
C LYS A 120 -8.97 -21.73 13.80
N ARG A 121 -10.04 -21.51 13.05
CA ARG A 121 -11.40 -22.03 13.34
C ARG A 121 -11.82 -23.21 12.45
N GLU A 122 -10.95 -23.66 11.55
CA GLU A 122 -11.07 -24.93 10.82
C GLU A 122 -10.17 -26.01 11.46
#